data_AF-A0A356V5S9-F1
#
_entry.id   AF-A0A356V5S9-F1
#
_cell.length_a   1.000
_cell.length_b   1.000
_cell.length_c   1.000
_cell.angle_alpha   90.00
_cell.angle_beta   90.00
_cell.angle_gamma   90.00
#
_symmetry.space_group_name_H-M   'P 1'
#
loop_
_entity.id
_entity.type
_entity.pdbx_description
1 polymer ?
#
loop_
_entity_poly.entity_id
_entity_poly.type
_entity_poly.pdbx_seq_one_letter_code
_entity_poly.pdbx_strand_id
1 'polypeptide(L)'
;MVKPFKFNEALKQFFGAEVGAGSVVTEKDEARKSQITITQYENEVIASVFKNIPRGSKTSLSERGISAEVSLRLYPTGELINLVLLHPKPDRTELRIYMKAGVFKPKAGLIWFVYVRNEEIWIGALDEYSMSEIIGGNTRPTSQQTLIDFSDDEFQSVLQEMKRPRTIEQTINRIKRDPRIARDALRKSGYVCEMLPDHLFSLQKTMTSHTWKPII
;
A
#
# COMPACT_ATOMS: atom_id res chain seq x y z
N MET A 1 -11.85 20.69 4.34
CA MET A 1 -11.13 20.41 5.60
C MET A 1 -11.55 19.02 6.05
N VAL A 2 -10.69 18.02 5.86
CA VAL A 2 -10.97 16.66 6.33
C VAL A 2 -10.94 16.68 7.86
N LYS A 3 -12.04 16.27 8.48
CA LYS A 3 -12.15 16.19 9.94
C LYS A 3 -11.32 15.00 10.44
N PRO A 4 -10.85 15.02 11.70
CA PRO A 4 -10.29 13.83 12.32
C PRO A 4 -11.27 12.64 12.19
N PHE A 5 -10.74 11.46 11.91
CA PHE A 5 -11.55 10.26 11.66
C PHE A 5 -10.94 9.02 12.31
N LYS A 6 -11.79 8.04 12.60
CA LYS A 6 -11.39 6.69 13.02
C LYS A 6 -11.24 5.81 11.79
N PHE A 7 -10.34 4.84 11.86
CA PHE A 7 -10.19 3.84 10.81
C PHE A 7 -11.47 3.02 10.68
N ASN A 8 -12.00 2.96 9.46
CA ASN A 8 -13.06 2.03 9.09
C ASN A 8 -12.50 0.61 8.92
N GLU A 9 -13.37 -0.36 8.66
CA GLU A 9 -12.96 -1.77 8.50
C GLU A 9 -11.96 -1.96 7.36
N ALA A 10 -12.12 -1.27 6.23
CA ALA A 10 -11.19 -1.32 5.10
C ALA A 10 -9.77 -0.88 5.50
N LEU A 11 -9.64 0.25 6.21
CA LEU A 11 -8.36 0.76 6.71
C LEU A 11 -7.76 -0.20 7.74
N LYS A 12 -8.56 -0.72 8.66
CA LYS A 12 -8.11 -1.72 9.64
C LYS A 12 -7.56 -2.97 8.95
N GLN A 13 -8.27 -3.48 7.94
CA GLN A 13 -7.85 -4.64 7.18
C GLN A 13 -6.56 -4.36 6.39
N PHE A 14 -6.47 -3.22 5.72
CA PHE A 14 -5.29 -2.85 4.93
C PHE A 14 -4.02 -2.72 5.79
N PHE A 15 -4.12 -2.01 6.92
CA PHE A 15 -2.98 -1.80 7.81
C PHE A 15 -2.73 -2.98 8.76
N GLY A 16 -3.63 -3.97 8.80
CA GLY A 16 -3.62 -5.01 9.84
C GLY A 16 -3.76 -4.40 11.23
N ALA A 17 -4.54 -3.34 11.35
CA ALA A 17 -4.69 -2.55 12.57
C ALA A 17 -5.87 -3.01 13.41
N GLU A 18 -5.68 -3.06 14.73
CA GLU A 18 -6.75 -3.32 15.70
C GLU A 18 -7.64 -2.07 15.86
N VAL A 19 -6.97 -0.93 16.09
CA VAL A 19 -7.55 0.41 16.21
C VAL A 19 -6.65 1.42 15.52
N GLY A 20 -7.23 2.46 14.95
CA GLY A 20 -6.47 3.51 14.27
C GLY A 20 -7.31 4.76 14.03
N ALA A 21 -6.63 5.87 13.82
CA ALA A 21 -7.22 7.18 13.56
C ALA A 21 -6.25 8.07 12.78
N GLY A 22 -6.78 9.14 12.18
CA GLY A 22 -5.95 10.12 11.49
C GLY A 22 -6.65 11.45 11.26
N SER A 23 -5.87 12.43 10.84
CA SER A 23 -6.33 13.78 10.51
C SER A 23 -5.38 14.46 9.52
N VAL A 24 -5.84 15.55 8.91
CA VAL A 24 -5.02 16.33 7.97
C VAL A 24 -4.07 17.24 8.72
N VAL A 25 -2.80 17.22 8.30
CA VAL A 25 -1.75 18.11 8.77
C VAL A 25 -2.03 19.52 8.24
N THR A 26 -2.28 20.45 9.16
CA THR A 26 -2.60 21.83 8.83
C THR A 26 -1.35 22.68 8.54
N GLU A 27 -1.43 23.57 7.53
CA GLU A 27 -0.32 24.47 7.16
C GLU A 27 0.06 25.48 8.24
N LYS A 28 -0.95 26.01 8.94
CA LYS A 28 -0.77 27.15 9.85
C LYS A 28 -0.05 26.77 11.13
N ASP A 29 -0.34 25.60 11.67
CA ASP A 29 0.11 25.23 13.01
C ASP A 29 1.08 24.05 13.01
N GLU A 30 0.77 22.95 12.33
CA GLU A 30 1.47 21.68 12.57
C GLU A 30 2.76 21.55 11.76
N ALA A 31 2.68 21.84 10.45
CA ALA A 31 3.84 21.75 9.55
C ALA A 31 4.94 22.75 9.92
N ARG A 32 4.57 23.95 10.39
CA ARG A 32 5.51 25.01 10.77
C ARG A 32 6.13 24.79 12.15
N LYS A 33 5.33 24.38 13.14
CA LYS A 33 5.79 24.24 14.55
C LYS A 33 6.47 22.89 14.83
N SER A 34 6.58 22.02 13.82
CA SER A 34 7.16 20.67 13.97
C SER A 34 6.50 19.89 15.11
N GLN A 35 5.19 20.09 15.30
CA GLN A 35 4.40 19.39 16.31
C GLN A 35 3.02 19.09 15.73
N ILE A 36 2.48 17.93 16.05
CA ILE A 36 1.10 17.53 15.71
C ILE A 36 0.29 17.55 17.00
N THR A 37 -0.88 18.17 16.94
CA THR A 37 -1.80 18.17 18.08
C THR A 37 -2.70 16.96 17.95
N ILE A 38 -2.61 16.05 18.91
CA ILE A 38 -3.38 14.82 18.91
C ILE A 38 -4.81 15.16 19.29
N THR A 39 -5.75 14.82 18.41
CA THR A 39 -7.18 15.03 18.63
C THR A 39 -7.78 13.86 19.41
N GLN A 40 -9.09 13.92 19.66
CA GLN A 40 -9.79 12.92 20.48
C GLN A 40 -9.56 11.48 19.99
N TYR A 41 -9.67 11.24 18.68
CA TYR A 41 -9.59 9.87 18.15
C TYR A 41 -8.18 9.30 18.14
N GLU A 42 -7.18 10.11 17.80
CA GLU A 42 -5.79 9.65 17.86
C GLU A 42 -5.34 9.44 19.32
N ASN A 43 -5.87 10.25 20.25
CA ASN A 43 -5.58 10.09 21.67
C ASN A 43 -6.12 8.77 22.22
N GLU A 44 -7.31 8.33 21.79
CA GLU A 44 -7.85 7.02 22.17
C GLU A 44 -6.93 5.86 21.73
N VAL A 45 -6.34 5.97 20.52
CA VAL A 45 -5.39 4.99 19.99
C VAL A 45 -4.06 5.03 20.75
N ILE A 46 -3.56 6.22 21.08
CA ILE A 46 -2.29 6.36 21.78
C ILE A 46 -2.40 5.91 23.25
N ALA A 47 -3.50 6.26 23.91
CA ALA A 47 -3.75 5.90 25.30
C ALA A 47 -3.97 4.40 25.51
N SER A 48 -4.32 3.63 24.47
CA SER A 48 -4.45 2.18 24.59
C SER A 48 -3.12 1.48 24.83
N VAL A 49 -2.01 2.07 24.36
CA VAL A 49 -0.64 1.53 24.53
C VAL A 49 0.12 2.31 25.61
N PHE A 50 0.10 3.65 25.55
CA PHE A 50 0.84 4.51 26.48
C PHE A 50 -0.06 4.98 27.62
N LYS A 51 0.01 4.30 28.77
CA LYS A 51 -0.82 4.63 29.95
C LYS A 51 -0.37 5.87 30.71
N ASN A 52 0.94 6.14 30.76
CA ASN A 52 1.53 7.22 31.57
C ASN A 52 2.34 8.16 30.68
N ILE A 53 1.66 9.13 30.07
CA ILE A 53 2.34 10.15 29.26
C ILE A 53 2.81 11.30 30.16
N PRO A 54 4.09 11.70 30.10
CA PRO A 54 4.62 12.81 30.90
C PRO A 54 3.89 14.13 30.67
N ARG A 55 3.75 14.92 31.74
CA ARG A 55 3.18 16.27 31.71
C ARG A 55 4.22 17.31 32.08
N GLY A 56 4.30 18.37 31.29
CA GLY A 56 5.23 19.48 31.47
C GLY A 56 5.96 19.84 30.17
N SER A 57 6.75 20.92 30.23
CA SER A 57 7.62 21.28 29.13
C SER A 57 8.78 20.29 28.99
N LYS A 58 9.33 20.15 27.77
CA LYS A 58 10.50 19.29 27.52
C LYS A 58 11.66 19.62 28.45
N THR A 59 11.92 20.91 28.69
CA THR A 59 12.99 21.38 29.58
C THR A 59 12.77 20.94 31.04
N SER A 60 11.56 21.15 31.57
CA SER A 60 11.23 20.79 32.95
C SER A 60 11.28 19.28 33.18
N LEU A 61 10.87 18.48 32.19
CA LEU A 61 10.97 17.02 32.27
C LEU A 61 12.42 16.56 32.26
N SER A 62 13.28 17.16 31.42
CA SER A 62 14.70 16.85 31.38
C SER A 62 15.42 17.19 32.69
N GLU A 63 15.10 18.32 33.33
CA GLU A 63 15.64 18.70 34.64
C GLU A 63 15.23 17.70 35.75
N ARG A 64 14.06 17.08 35.61
CA ARG A 64 13.55 16.04 36.51
C ARG A 64 14.04 14.63 36.15
N GLY A 65 14.83 14.48 35.08
CA GLY A 65 15.30 13.19 34.59
C GLY A 65 14.20 12.30 33.98
N ILE A 66 13.06 12.87 33.58
CA ILE A 66 11.94 12.14 32.97
C ILE A 66 12.05 12.23 31.45
N SER A 67 12.19 11.08 30.77
CA SER A 67 12.14 11.03 29.31
C SER A 67 10.69 11.06 28.81
N ALA A 68 10.45 11.89 27.80
CA ALA A 68 9.21 11.92 27.03
C ALA A 68 9.36 11.31 25.63
N GLU A 69 10.49 10.66 25.37
CA GLU A 69 10.73 9.94 24.12
C GLU A 69 9.99 8.60 24.15
N VAL A 70 9.24 8.33 23.07
CA VAL A 70 8.54 7.08 22.85
C VAL A 70 8.99 6.48 21.52
N SER A 71 9.12 5.16 21.51
CA SER A 71 9.43 4.41 20.30
C SER A 71 8.14 4.05 19.55
N LEU A 72 8.12 4.34 18.25
CA LEU A 72 7.00 4.10 17.35
C LEU A 72 7.52 3.40 16.08
N ARG A 73 6.64 2.67 15.39
CA ARG A 73 6.94 2.09 14.07
C ARG A 73 6.55 3.08 12.97
N LEU A 74 7.45 3.33 12.03
CA LEU A 74 7.17 4.19 10.88
C LEU A 74 6.56 3.37 9.74
N TYR A 75 5.39 3.77 9.24
CA TYR A 75 4.81 3.21 8.02
C TYR A 75 5.43 3.87 6.77
N PRO A 76 5.68 3.13 5.68
CA PRO A 76 5.48 1.68 5.49
C PRO A 76 6.66 0.80 5.88
N THR A 77 7.80 1.40 6.25
CA THR A 77 9.07 0.66 6.40
C THR A 77 9.11 -0.27 7.61
N GLY A 78 8.33 0.01 8.65
CA GLY A 78 8.40 -0.66 9.94
C GLY A 78 9.62 -0.25 10.77
N GLU A 79 10.35 0.78 10.35
CA GLU A 79 11.51 1.30 11.07
C GLU A 79 11.09 1.81 12.45
N LEU A 80 11.90 1.50 13.46
CA LEU A 80 11.67 2.00 14.81
C LEU A 80 12.21 3.43 14.92
N ILE A 81 11.31 4.37 15.19
CA ILE A 81 11.64 5.79 15.34
C ILE A 81 11.33 6.27 16.75
N ASN A 82 12.12 7.22 17.26
CA ASN A 82 11.88 7.84 18.56
C ASN A 82 11.40 9.27 18.37
N LEU A 83 10.20 9.56 18.89
CA LEU A 83 9.59 10.89 18.88
C LEU A 83 9.24 11.30 20.31
N VAL A 84 9.09 12.61 20.55
CA VAL A 84 8.66 13.11 21.86
C VAL A 84 7.15 13.19 21.91
N LEU A 85 6.55 12.53 22.91
CA LEU A 85 5.12 12.53 23.19
C LEU A 85 4.88 13.06 24.61
N LEU A 86 4.21 14.20 24.74
CA LEU A 86 3.96 14.82 26.05
C LEU A 86 2.73 15.72 26.07
N HIS A 87 2.23 15.98 27.29
CA HIS A 87 1.29 17.07 27.54
C HIS A 87 2.07 18.35 27.88
N PRO A 88 2.11 19.36 27.01
CA PRO A 88 3.00 20.53 27.17
C PRO A 88 2.59 21.42 28.34
N LYS A 89 1.32 21.38 28.75
CA LYS A 89 0.79 22.16 29.87
C LYS A 89 0.20 21.19 30.92
N PRO A 90 0.51 21.37 32.21
CA PRO A 90 0.07 20.45 33.26
C PRO A 90 -1.45 20.38 33.42
N ASP A 91 -2.14 21.51 33.20
CA ASP A 91 -3.58 21.64 33.41
C ASP A 91 -4.41 21.41 32.14
N ARG A 92 -3.77 21.14 30.99
CA ARG A 92 -4.46 20.87 29.73
C ARG A 92 -4.31 19.42 29.32
N THR A 93 -5.37 18.89 28.75
CA THR A 93 -5.43 17.52 28.20
C THR A 93 -4.87 17.43 26.78
N GLU A 94 -4.40 18.54 26.22
CA GLU A 94 -3.80 18.58 24.88
C GLU A 94 -2.55 17.70 24.86
N LEU A 95 -2.54 16.70 23.99
CA LEU A 95 -1.42 15.80 23.79
C LEU A 95 -0.72 16.17 22.48
N ARG A 96 0.61 16.20 22.49
CA ARG A 96 1.39 16.57 21.30
C ARG A 96 2.49 15.56 21.00
N ILE A 97 2.64 15.28 19.72
CA ILE A 97 3.83 14.63 19.16
C ILE A 97 4.72 15.71 18.57
N TYR A 98 5.99 15.74 18.96
CA TYR A 98 6.98 16.59 18.34
C TYR A 98 7.68 15.82 17.22
N MET A 99 7.51 16.32 16.01
CA MET A 99 8.08 15.79 14.78
C MET A 99 9.56 16.13 14.69
N LYS A 100 10.35 15.20 14.16
CA LYS A 100 11.80 15.40 13.92
C LYS A 100 12.08 15.32 12.43
N ALA A 101 12.73 16.36 11.89
CA ALA A 101 13.16 16.38 10.50
C ALA A 101 14.11 15.19 10.22
N GLY A 102 13.93 14.53 9.07
CA GLY A 102 14.67 13.33 8.71
C GLY A 102 14.18 12.04 9.37
N VAL A 103 13.18 12.10 10.24
CA VAL A 103 12.58 10.90 10.89
C VAL A 103 11.09 10.82 10.56
N PHE A 104 10.31 11.78 11.05
CA PHE A 104 8.89 11.87 10.75
C PHE A 104 8.46 13.33 10.84
N LYS A 105 8.22 13.94 9.68
CA LYS A 105 7.75 15.33 9.53
C LYS A 105 6.90 15.45 8.26
N PRO A 106 5.65 14.98 8.26
CA PRO A 106 4.75 15.13 7.12
C PRO A 106 4.60 16.58 6.69
N LYS A 107 4.48 16.78 5.38
CA LYS A 107 4.14 18.07 4.77
C LYS A 107 2.69 18.41 5.09
N ALA A 108 2.37 19.71 5.05
CA ALA A 108 0.99 20.15 5.16
C ALA A 108 0.14 19.62 4.00
N GLY A 109 -1.15 19.38 4.28
CA GLY A 109 -2.08 18.79 3.32
C GLY A 109 -2.05 17.26 3.29
N LEU A 110 -1.02 16.61 3.83
CA LEU A 110 -1.03 15.17 4.03
C LEU A 110 -1.95 14.77 5.20
N ILE A 111 -2.48 13.57 5.13
CA ILE A 111 -3.19 12.91 6.21
C ILE A 111 -2.17 12.15 7.03
N TRP A 112 -1.91 12.58 8.26
CA TRP A 112 -1.16 11.77 9.20
C TRP A 112 -2.12 10.80 9.90
N PHE A 113 -1.61 9.64 10.27
CA PHE A 113 -2.40 8.62 10.94
C PHE A 113 -1.55 7.84 11.93
N VAL A 114 -2.24 7.26 12.90
CA VAL A 114 -1.70 6.41 13.95
C VAL A 114 -2.59 5.19 14.13
N TYR A 115 -2.00 4.03 14.34
CA TYR A 115 -2.74 2.79 14.58
C TYR A 115 -1.96 1.80 15.44
N VAL A 116 -2.66 0.83 16.02
CA VAL A 116 -2.09 -0.26 16.80
C VAL A 116 -2.08 -1.52 15.96
N ARG A 117 -0.92 -2.18 15.91
CA ARG A 117 -0.74 -3.50 15.31
C ARG A 117 0.26 -4.28 16.15
N ASN A 118 -0.16 -5.46 16.64
CA ASN A 118 0.66 -6.32 17.51
C ASN A 118 1.16 -5.56 18.76
N GLU A 119 0.26 -4.83 19.43
CA GLU A 119 0.56 -4.01 20.62
C GLU A 119 1.56 -2.85 20.41
N GLU A 120 2.11 -2.68 19.21
CA GLU A 120 2.98 -1.56 18.85
C GLU A 120 2.19 -0.42 18.20
N ILE A 121 2.57 0.82 18.48
CA ILE A 121 2.03 1.99 17.76
C ILE A 121 2.79 2.20 16.47
N TRP A 122 2.04 2.28 15.38
CA TRP A 122 2.49 2.65 14.06
C TRP A 122 2.03 4.06 13.72
N ILE A 123 2.90 4.82 13.07
CA ILE A 123 2.63 6.19 12.61
C ILE A 123 3.02 6.34 11.14
N GLY A 124 2.23 7.09 10.39
CA GLY A 124 2.49 7.34 8.98
C GLY A 124 1.80 8.60 8.49
N ALA A 125 2.09 8.94 7.23
CA ALA A 125 1.36 9.98 6.52
C ALA A 125 1.22 9.62 5.05
N LEU A 126 0.06 9.92 4.48
CA LEU A 126 -0.28 9.70 3.08
C LEU A 126 -1.03 10.92 2.54
N ASP A 127 -1.01 11.13 1.24
CA ASP A 127 -1.89 12.12 0.61
C ASP A 127 -3.35 11.61 0.57
N GLU A 128 -4.27 12.53 0.30
CA GLU A 128 -5.71 12.23 0.27
C GLU A 128 -6.07 11.19 -0.79
N TYR A 129 -5.39 11.21 -1.95
CA TYR A 129 -5.64 10.27 -3.03
C TYR A 129 -5.25 8.85 -2.61
N SER A 130 -4.03 8.65 -2.10
CA SER A 130 -3.57 7.36 -1.57
C SER A 130 -4.48 6.84 -0.45
N MET A 131 -4.92 7.71 0.46
CA MET A 131 -5.83 7.32 1.54
C MET A 131 -7.20 6.90 1.00
N SER A 132 -7.70 7.59 -0.04
CA SER A 132 -8.98 7.29 -0.68
C SER A 132 -8.95 5.96 -1.45
N GLU A 133 -7.83 5.60 -2.08
CA GLU A 133 -7.67 4.31 -2.76
C GLU A 133 -7.77 3.13 -1.79
N ILE A 134 -7.16 3.28 -0.61
CA ILE A 134 -7.23 2.25 0.43
C ILE A 134 -8.68 2.10 0.93
N ILE A 135 -9.37 3.21 1.18
CA ILE A 135 -10.78 3.20 1.62
C ILE A 135 -11.69 2.62 0.54
N GLY A 136 -11.43 2.92 -0.73
CA GLY A 136 -12.22 2.46 -1.88
C GLY A 136 -12.06 0.98 -2.21
N GLY A 137 -11.21 0.24 -1.49
CA GLY A 137 -11.07 -1.21 -1.66
C GLY A 137 -10.27 -1.62 -2.89
N ASN A 138 -9.56 -0.71 -3.56
CA ASN A 138 -8.63 -1.03 -4.65
C ASN A 138 -7.31 -1.55 -4.06
N THR A 139 -7.38 -2.67 -3.34
CA THR A 139 -6.21 -3.34 -2.77
C THR A 139 -5.51 -4.16 -3.85
N ARG A 140 -4.65 -3.51 -4.64
CA ARG A 140 -3.52 -4.24 -5.22
C ARG A 140 -2.48 -4.39 -4.10
N PRO A 141 -2.03 -5.62 -3.79
CA PRO A 141 -1.02 -5.81 -2.76
C PRO A 141 0.27 -5.12 -3.22
N THR A 142 0.62 -4.03 -2.54
CA THR A 142 1.88 -3.29 -2.72
C THR A 142 3.03 -4.14 -2.19
N SER A 143 3.39 -5.17 -2.94
CA SER A 143 4.77 -5.63 -3.02
C SER A 143 5.37 -4.98 -4.27
N GLN A 144 6.33 -4.08 -4.09
CA GLN A 144 7.29 -3.59 -5.11
C GLN A 144 6.99 -2.29 -5.91
N GLN A 145 6.18 -1.33 -5.46
CA GLN A 145 5.95 -0.10 -6.25
C GLN A 145 6.18 1.25 -5.55
N THR A 146 6.85 1.29 -4.39
CA THR A 146 7.28 2.56 -3.76
C THR A 146 8.76 2.87 -3.98
N LEU A 147 9.25 2.58 -5.19
CA LEU A 147 10.50 3.13 -5.75
C LEU A 147 10.18 4.18 -6.85
N ILE A 148 9.06 4.89 -6.73
CA ILE A 148 8.82 6.06 -7.57
C ILE A 148 9.46 7.23 -6.84
N ASP A 149 10.75 7.39 -7.12
CA ASP A 149 11.57 8.51 -6.72
C ASP A 149 10.92 9.81 -7.25
N PHE A 150 10.79 10.84 -6.42
CA PHE A 150 10.23 12.15 -6.81
C PHE A 150 11.06 12.87 -7.89
N SER A 151 12.14 12.23 -8.36
CA SER A 151 12.94 12.59 -9.52
C SER A 151 12.29 12.20 -10.87
N ASP A 152 11.24 11.38 -10.88
CA ASP A 152 10.75 10.76 -12.12
C ASP A 152 9.72 11.62 -12.87
N ASP A 153 9.12 12.65 -12.27
CA ASP A 153 8.15 13.52 -12.98
C ASP A 153 8.81 14.30 -14.14
N GLU A 154 10.07 14.70 -13.95
CA GLU A 154 10.84 15.40 -14.99
C GLU A 154 11.32 14.41 -16.09
N PHE A 155 11.53 13.14 -15.75
CA PHE A 155 11.90 12.10 -16.72
C PHE A 155 10.69 11.55 -17.48
N GLN A 156 9.55 11.38 -16.80
CA GLN A 156 8.27 10.94 -17.36
C GLN A 156 7.68 12.00 -18.29
N SER A 157 7.81 13.29 -17.97
CA SER A 157 7.39 14.36 -18.87
C SER A 157 8.22 14.37 -20.17
N VAL A 158 9.54 14.14 -20.08
CA VAL A 158 10.42 13.96 -21.26
C VAL A 158 10.07 12.69 -22.06
N LEU A 159 9.74 11.58 -21.39
CA LEU A 159 9.32 10.34 -22.06
C LEU A 159 7.92 10.46 -22.71
N GLN A 160 7.01 11.24 -22.13
CA GLN A 160 5.69 11.53 -22.71
C GLN A 160 5.79 12.51 -23.90
N GLU A 161 6.78 13.40 -23.89
CA GLU A 161 7.14 14.25 -25.05
C GLU A 161 7.84 13.46 -26.17
N MET A 162 8.52 12.34 -25.84
CA MET A 162 9.00 11.39 -26.83
C MET A 162 7.83 10.61 -27.46
N LYS A 163 7.17 11.28 -28.42
CA LYS A 163 6.27 10.74 -29.47
C LYS A 163 5.63 9.40 -29.11
N ARG A 164 4.36 9.43 -28.68
CA ARG A 164 3.44 8.28 -28.64
C ARG A 164 3.87 7.24 -29.69
N PRO A 165 4.15 5.98 -29.31
CA PRO A 165 4.59 4.97 -30.26
C PRO A 165 3.57 4.94 -31.39
N ARG A 166 4.02 5.29 -32.60
CA ARG A 166 3.17 5.24 -33.78
C ARG A 166 2.71 3.79 -33.92
N THR A 167 1.41 3.58 -34.10
CA THR A 167 0.87 2.27 -34.46
C THR A 167 1.66 1.76 -35.66
N ILE A 168 2.50 0.75 -35.45
CA ILE A 168 3.21 0.08 -36.54
C ILE A 168 2.15 -0.80 -37.20
N GLU A 169 1.68 -0.39 -38.38
CA GLU A 169 0.84 -1.25 -39.21
C GLU A 169 1.66 -2.47 -39.63
N GLN A 170 1.47 -3.59 -38.93
CA GLN A 170 2.09 -4.86 -39.29
C GLN A 170 1.27 -5.50 -40.43
N THR A 171 1.79 -5.38 -41.66
CA THR A 171 1.29 -6.17 -42.78
C THR A 171 1.85 -7.59 -42.68
N ILE A 172 1.04 -8.52 -42.16
CA ILE A 172 1.37 -9.94 -42.16
C ILE A 172 0.86 -10.57 -43.45
N ASN A 173 1.78 -10.92 -44.36
CA ASN A 173 1.46 -11.73 -45.54
C ASN A 173 1.14 -13.17 -45.11
N ARG A 174 -0.14 -13.46 -44.85
CA ARG A 174 -0.60 -14.81 -44.53
C ARG A 174 -0.97 -15.56 -45.80
N ILE A 175 -0.26 -16.63 -46.10
CA ILE A 175 -0.68 -17.58 -47.13
C ILE A 175 -1.91 -18.35 -46.61
N LYS A 176 -2.99 -18.39 -47.40
CA LYS A 176 -4.20 -19.14 -47.07
C LYS A 176 -3.89 -20.64 -47.06
N ARG A 177 -4.02 -21.28 -45.89
CA ARG A 177 -3.86 -22.73 -45.75
C ARG A 177 -5.13 -23.45 -46.19
N ASP A 178 -4.98 -24.54 -46.96
CA ASP A 178 -6.11 -25.40 -47.33
C ASP A 178 -6.40 -26.41 -46.19
N PRO A 179 -7.61 -26.38 -45.59
CA PRO A 179 -7.96 -27.30 -44.51
C PRO A 179 -8.03 -28.77 -44.96
N ARG A 180 -8.23 -29.05 -46.24
CA ARG A 180 -8.30 -30.42 -46.77
C ARG A 180 -6.95 -31.11 -46.66
N ILE A 181 -5.87 -30.40 -46.99
CA ILE A 181 -4.50 -30.91 -46.90
C ILE A 181 -4.16 -31.28 -45.45
N ALA A 182 -4.49 -30.38 -44.50
CA ALA A 182 -4.25 -30.64 -43.08
C ALA A 182 -5.05 -31.85 -42.58
N ARG A 183 -6.32 -31.98 -42.98
CA ARG A 183 -7.17 -33.12 -42.60
C ARG A 183 -6.65 -34.44 -43.16
N ASP A 184 -6.22 -34.44 -44.41
CA ASP A 184 -5.70 -35.65 -45.05
C ASP A 184 -4.35 -36.06 -44.44
N ALA A 185 -3.50 -35.10 -44.08
CA ALA A 185 -2.26 -35.36 -43.33
C ALA A 185 -2.55 -35.98 -41.95
N LEU A 186 -3.49 -35.42 -41.17
CA LEU A 186 -3.87 -35.98 -39.86
C LEU A 186 -4.45 -37.40 -39.96
N ARG A 187 -5.21 -37.70 -41.01
CA ARG A 187 -5.73 -39.05 -41.27
C ARG A 187 -4.61 -40.03 -41.62
N LYS A 188 -3.64 -39.60 -42.44
CA LYS A 188 -2.49 -40.42 -42.82
C LYS A 188 -1.57 -40.72 -41.63
N SER A 189 -1.38 -39.77 -40.73
CA SER A 189 -0.52 -39.94 -39.55
C SER A 189 -1.17 -40.76 -38.43
N GLY A 190 -2.42 -41.21 -38.60
CA GLY A 190 -3.15 -41.96 -37.57
C GLY A 190 -3.33 -41.18 -36.27
N TYR A 191 -3.31 -39.84 -36.34
CA TYR A 191 -3.30 -38.94 -35.18
C TYR A 191 -2.10 -39.11 -34.25
N VAL A 192 -1.00 -39.69 -34.75
CA VAL A 192 0.28 -39.82 -34.03
C VAL A 192 1.27 -38.79 -34.56
N CYS A 193 2.17 -38.31 -33.69
CA CYS A 193 3.24 -37.42 -34.10
C CYS A 193 4.29 -38.20 -34.93
N GLU A 194 4.52 -37.78 -36.18
CA GLU A 194 5.49 -38.44 -37.07
C GLU A 194 6.93 -38.32 -36.58
N MET A 195 7.24 -37.26 -35.80
CA MET A 195 8.59 -37.02 -35.27
C MET A 195 8.84 -37.74 -33.94
N LEU A 196 7.81 -37.97 -33.14
CA LEU A 196 7.90 -38.57 -31.81
C LEU A 196 6.69 -39.50 -31.56
N PRO A 197 6.71 -40.72 -32.11
CA PRO A 197 5.56 -41.64 -32.05
C PRO A 197 5.17 -42.02 -30.62
N ASP A 198 6.15 -42.10 -29.72
CA ASP A 198 5.97 -42.56 -28.33
C ASP A 198 5.54 -41.45 -27.37
N HIS A 199 5.44 -40.21 -27.84
CA HIS A 199 5.06 -39.09 -26.99
C HIS A 199 3.54 -39.06 -26.78
N LEU A 200 3.11 -39.37 -25.56
CA LEU A 200 1.71 -39.28 -25.15
C LEU A 200 1.24 -37.83 -25.11
N PHE A 201 0.63 -37.35 -26.19
CA PHE A 201 -0.18 -36.15 -26.14
C PHE A 201 -1.56 -36.51 -25.58
N SER A 202 -1.84 -36.09 -24.35
CA SER A 202 -3.18 -36.22 -23.79
C SER A 202 -4.15 -35.33 -24.56
N LEU A 203 -4.88 -35.93 -25.50
CA LEU A 203 -6.05 -35.28 -26.07
C LEU A 203 -7.10 -35.20 -24.95
N GLN A 204 -7.20 -34.06 -24.28
CA GLN A 204 -8.37 -33.74 -23.46
C GLN A 204 -9.58 -33.65 -24.39
N LYS A 205 -10.23 -34.79 -24.56
CA LYS A 205 -11.45 -34.95 -25.32
C LYS A 205 -12.56 -34.32 -24.48
N THR A 206 -12.94 -33.07 -24.75
CA THR A 206 -14.28 -32.59 -24.40
C THR A 206 -15.27 -33.37 -25.27
N MET A 207 -15.63 -34.58 -24.83
CA MET A 207 -16.74 -35.33 -25.42
C MET A 207 -18.04 -34.87 -24.77
N THR A 208 -18.81 -34.11 -25.52
CA THR A 208 -20.26 -34.21 -25.46
C THR A 208 -20.70 -35.52 -26.13
N SER A 209 -21.62 -36.20 -25.45
CA SER A 209 -22.50 -37.32 -25.85
C SER A 209 -21.89 -38.70 -26.21
N HIS A 210 -22.08 -39.61 -25.25
CA HIS A 210 -22.73 -40.92 -25.37
C HIS A 210 -22.28 -41.90 -26.48
N THR A 211 -21.48 -42.91 -26.10
CA THR A 211 -21.95 -44.30 -25.84
C THR A 211 -20.72 -45.18 -25.66
N TRP A 212 -20.63 -45.86 -24.52
CA TRP A 212 -19.64 -46.90 -24.24
C TRP A 212 -20.17 -48.24 -24.74
N LYS A 213 -19.30 -49.04 -25.37
CA LYS A 213 -19.43 -50.51 -25.39
C LYS A 213 -18.08 -51.14 -25.02
N PRO A 214 -18.07 -52.19 -24.18
CA PRO A 214 -16.85 -52.79 -23.69
C PRO A 214 -16.28 -53.83 -24.67
N ILE A 215 -14.96 -53.77 -24.76
CA ILE A 215 -13.94 -54.83 -24.88
C ILE A 215 -14.46 -56.26 -25.09
N ILE A 216 -14.00 -56.88 -26.20
CA ILE A 216 -13.31 -58.18 -26.22
C ILE A 216 -12.02 -57.96 -27.02
#